data_AF-A0A8B7T1B7-F1
#
_entry.id   AF-A0A8B7T1B7-F1
#
_cell.length_a   1.000
_cell.length_b   1.000
_cell.length_c   1.000
_cell.angle_alpha   90.00
_cell.angle_beta   90.00
_cell.angle_gamma   90.00
#
_symmetry.space_group_name_H-M   'P 1'
#
loop_
_entity.id
_entity.type
_entity.pdbx_description
1 polymer ?
#
loop_
_entity_poly.entity_id
_entity_poly.type
_entity_poly.pdbx_seq_one_letter_code
_entity_poly.pdbx_strand_id
1 'polypeptide(L)'
;MQSPATTAEGLSGPLFGAYTFPTFKFQLRHESIDWRRISTLDVDRVARELDVATLQENIAGVTFCNLDRETCSRCGQPVDPVLLKVLRLAQLIIEYLLHCQDCLSASVAQLEARLQASLGQQERGQQELGRQADELKGVREESRRRRKMISTLQQLLLQTGAHSYHM
;
A
#
# COMPACT_ATOMS: atom_id res chain seq x y z
N MET A 1 -4.58 11.03 -52.96
CA MET A 1 -5.16 11.62 -51.72
C MET A 1 -5.18 10.51 -50.68
N GLN A 2 -4.04 10.19 -50.09
CA GLN A 2 -3.60 10.62 -48.74
C GLN A 2 -4.45 10.00 -47.62
N SER A 3 -3.89 8.96 -46.99
CA SER A 3 -4.18 8.57 -45.60
C SER A 3 -3.68 9.66 -44.64
N PRO A 4 -4.20 9.73 -43.40
CA PRO A 4 -3.53 9.04 -42.28
C PRO A 4 -4.55 8.37 -41.31
N ALA A 5 -4.31 7.17 -40.79
CA ALA A 5 -3.43 6.86 -39.64
C ALA A 5 -3.75 7.70 -38.39
N THR A 6 -4.50 7.12 -37.45
CA THR A 6 -4.57 7.57 -36.05
C THR A 6 -4.17 6.40 -35.16
N THR A 7 -2.86 6.34 -34.98
CA THR A 7 -2.11 6.01 -33.77
C THR A 7 -2.89 5.38 -32.62
N ALA A 8 -2.56 4.12 -32.34
CA ALA A 8 -2.69 3.53 -31.02
C ALA A 8 -1.72 4.27 -30.06
N GLU A 9 -2.18 5.34 -29.44
CA GLU A 9 -1.45 6.02 -28.37
C GLU A 9 -1.57 5.22 -27.07
N GLY A 10 -0.47 4.55 -26.75
CA GLY A 10 0.12 4.53 -25.41
C GLY A 10 -0.81 4.19 -24.25
N LEU A 11 -0.80 2.91 -23.87
CA LEU A 11 -1.00 2.49 -22.47
C LEU A 11 0.19 2.94 -21.59
N SER A 12 0.51 4.24 -21.65
CA SER A 12 1.42 4.91 -20.72
C SER A 12 0.58 5.75 -19.77
N GLY A 13 -0.38 5.11 -19.11
CA GLY A 13 -0.99 5.67 -17.90
C GLY A 13 -0.07 5.40 -16.72
N PRO A 14 0.17 6.37 -15.82
CA PRO A 14 1.01 6.16 -14.66
C PRO A 14 0.31 5.16 -13.73
N LEU A 15 0.68 3.88 -13.82
CA LEU A 15 0.30 2.85 -12.84
C LEU A 15 0.75 3.23 -11.41
N PHE A 16 1.65 4.21 -11.34
CA PHE A 16 2.05 4.93 -10.16
C PHE A 16 1.29 6.25 -10.06
N GLY A 17 0.06 6.24 -9.53
CA GLY A 17 -0.69 7.46 -9.24
C GLY A 17 0.18 8.44 -8.45
N ALA A 18 0.20 9.72 -8.85
CA ALA A 18 1.11 10.76 -8.37
C ALA A 18 1.46 10.65 -6.88
N TYR A 19 2.58 9.99 -6.59
CA TYR A 19 3.11 9.87 -5.23
C TYR A 19 3.70 11.23 -4.87
N THR A 20 2.95 12.02 -4.12
CA THR A 20 3.49 13.23 -3.49
C THR A 20 4.24 12.78 -2.25
N PHE A 21 5.53 12.45 -2.41
CA PHE A 21 6.39 12.29 -1.26
C PHE A 21 6.45 13.62 -0.49
N PRO A 22 6.38 13.61 0.84
CA PRO A 22 6.46 14.83 1.63
C PRO A 22 7.81 15.51 1.36
N THR A 23 7.78 16.83 1.19
CA THR A 23 8.98 17.63 0.96
C THR A 23 9.99 17.43 2.08
N PHE A 24 11.17 16.90 1.76
CA PHE A 24 12.24 16.66 2.73
C PHE A 24 13.06 17.93 2.99
N LYS A 25 13.32 18.21 4.27
CA LYS A 25 14.27 19.23 4.72
C LYS A 25 14.98 18.72 5.96
N PHE A 26 16.28 18.95 6.02
CA PHE A 26 17.06 18.64 7.21
C PHE A 26 16.59 19.48 8.40
N GLN A 27 16.46 18.84 9.54
CA GLN A 27 16.07 19.44 10.80
C GLN A 27 17.24 20.17 11.46
N LEU A 28 16.91 21.16 12.28
CA LEU A 28 17.90 21.85 13.09
C LEU A 28 18.34 20.95 14.24
N ARG A 29 19.65 20.89 14.49
CA ARG A 29 20.22 20.08 15.58
C ARG A 29 20.34 20.90 16.85
N HIS A 30 19.52 20.58 17.85
CA HIS A 30 19.49 21.28 19.13
C HIS A 30 19.80 20.38 20.33
N GLU A 31 19.83 19.06 20.15
CA GLU A 31 20.00 18.12 21.26
C GLU A 31 21.47 18.03 21.68
N SER A 32 21.75 18.03 22.97
CA SER A 32 23.10 17.77 23.48
C SER A 32 23.41 16.29 23.39
N ILE A 33 24.63 15.94 23.00
CA ILE A 33 25.04 14.54 22.93
C ILE A 33 25.27 13.99 24.35
N ASP A 34 24.73 12.80 24.63
CA ASP A 34 25.00 12.11 25.91
C ASP A 34 26.30 11.30 25.81
N TRP A 35 27.42 11.97 26.07
CA TRP A 35 28.74 11.35 26.05
C TRP A 35 28.88 10.18 27.03
N ARG A 36 28.14 10.17 28.14
CA ARG A 36 28.22 9.07 29.11
C ARG A 36 27.63 7.81 28.50
N ARG A 37 26.43 7.91 27.93
CA ARG A 37 25.76 6.81 27.24
C ARG A 37 26.57 6.29 26.06
N ILE A 38 27.15 7.20 25.26
CA ILE A 38 28.01 6.79 24.13
C ILE A 38 29.30 6.10 24.62
N SER A 39 29.89 6.56 25.73
CA SER A 39 31.16 6.00 26.24
C SER A 39 31.03 4.58 26.81
N THR A 40 29.85 4.18 27.27
CA THR A 40 29.59 2.83 27.79
C THR A 40 29.14 1.84 26.72
N LEU A 41 28.90 2.32 25.50
CA LEU A 41 28.41 1.52 24.39
C LEU A 41 29.55 0.67 23.80
N ASP A 42 29.39 -0.66 23.86
CA ASP A 42 30.28 -1.60 23.17
C ASP A 42 29.85 -1.74 21.70
N VAL A 43 30.40 -0.86 20.85
CA VAL A 43 30.08 -0.82 19.41
C VAL A 43 30.51 -2.10 18.69
N ASP A 44 31.59 -2.76 19.13
CA ASP A 44 32.05 -4.01 18.53
C ASP A 44 31.06 -5.15 18.81
N ARG A 45 30.49 -5.21 20.02
CA ARG A 45 29.42 -6.15 20.33
C ARG A 45 28.18 -5.89 19.47
N VAL A 46 27.75 -4.63 19.36
CA VAL A 46 26.60 -4.25 18.53
C VAL A 46 26.79 -4.71 17.08
N ALA A 47 27.99 -4.55 16.52
CA ALA A 47 28.31 -4.98 15.18
C ALA A 47 28.33 -6.51 15.02
N ARG A 48 28.98 -7.23 15.96
CA ARG A 48 29.07 -8.70 15.92
C ARG A 48 27.71 -9.39 16.09
N GLU A 49 26.87 -8.86 16.97
CA GLU A 49 25.58 -9.44 17.32
C GLU A 49 24.43 -8.92 16.46
N LEU A 50 24.68 -7.91 15.61
CA LEU A 50 23.65 -7.20 14.85
C LEU A 50 22.53 -6.71 15.76
N ASP A 51 22.90 -6.10 16.89
CA ASP A 51 21.95 -5.61 17.89
C ASP A 51 21.24 -4.34 17.39
N VAL A 52 20.20 -4.56 16.58
CA VAL A 52 19.38 -3.50 15.99
C VAL A 52 18.66 -2.70 17.06
N ALA A 53 18.28 -3.32 18.19
CA ALA A 53 17.59 -2.61 19.27
C ALA A 53 18.49 -1.50 19.83
N THR A 54 19.74 -1.83 20.16
CA THR A 54 20.72 -0.85 20.62
C THR A 54 20.98 0.25 19.58
N LEU A 55 21.03 -0.08 18.28
CA LEU A 55 21.15 0.92 17.22
C LEU A 55 19.94 1.86 17.19
N GLN A 56 18.72 1.32 17.25
CA GLN A 56 17.48 2.10 17.22
C GLN A 56 17.35 3.02 18.43
N GLU A 57 17.78 2.59 19.61
CA GLU A 57 17.73 3.45 20.80
C GLU A 57 18.68 4.66 20.72
N ASN A 58 19.78 4.54 19.98
CA ASN A 58 20.79 5.61 19.87
C ASN A 58 20.66 6.43 18.60
N ILE A 59 19.88 5.99 17.60
CA ILE A 59 19.82 6.62 16.28
C ILE A 59 19.41 8.09 16.36
N ALA A 60 18.35 8.41 17.11
CA ALA A 60 17.87 9.78 17.24
C ALA A 60 18.92 10.69 17.90
N GLY A 61 19.51 10.24 19.02
CA GLY A 61 20.53 11.00 19.74
C GLY A 61 21.81 11.24 18.93
N VAL A 62 22.19 10.31 18.06
CA VAL A 62 23.34 10.51 17.15
C VAL A 62 22.96 11.40 15.97
N THR A 63 21.81 11.17 15.35
CA THR A 63 21.36 11.90 14.17
C THR A 63 21.09 13.38 14.46
N PHE A 64 20.43 13.70 15.57
CA PHE A 64 19.93 15.06 15.84
C PHE A 64 20.73 15.87 16.87
N CYS A 65 21.85 15.33 17.36
CA CYS A 65 22.70 16.08 18.29
C CYS A 65 23.44 17.24 17.63
N ASN A 66 23.64 18.30 18.42
CA ASN A 66 24.45 19.46 18.07
C ASN A 66 25.95 19.14 18.25
N LEU A 67 26.76 19.55 17.27
CA LEU A 67 28.21 19.31 17.24
C LEU A 67 29.03 20.60 17.33
N ASP A 68 28.40 21.78 17.38
CA ASP A 68 29.04 23.08 17.13
C ASP A 68 30.08 23.47 18.20
N ARG A 69 30.11 22.80 19.36
CA ARG A 69 30.99 23.14 20.50
C ARG A 69 31.45 21.93 21.31
N GLU A 70 31.59 20.78 20.68
CA GLU A 70 32.00 19.57 21.39
C GLU A 70 33.48 19.60 21.77
N THR A 71 33.75 19.21 23.03
CA THR A 71 35.09 19.17 23.61
C THR A 71 35.39 17.76 24.12
N CYS A 72 36.66 17.38 24.06
CA CYS A 72 37.11 16.10 24.56
C CYS A 72 36.94 16.05 26.09
N SER A 73 36.16 15.08 26.58
CA SER A 73 35.89 14.90 28.01
C SER A 73 37.14 14.60 28.86
N ARG A 74 38.25 14.19 28.25
CA ARG A 74 39.51 13.85 28.95
C ARG A 74 40.47 15.03 29.10
N CYS A 75 40.56 15.91 28.09
CA CYS A 75 41.55 16.99 28.07
C CYS A 75 40.96 18.39 27.86
N GLY A 76 39.64 18.52 27.65
CA GLY A 76 38.94 19.78 27.46
C GLY A 76 39.23 20.49 26.12
N GLN A 77 40.05 19.90 25.25
CA GLN A 77 40.37 20.47 23.95
C GLN A 77 39.20 20.32 22.97
N PRO A 78 39.04 21.23 22.00
CA PRO A 78 38.04 21.08 20.95
C PRO A 78 38.29 19.79 20.15
N VAL A 79 37.21 19.15 19.71
CA VAL A 79 37.29 17.99 18.81
C VAL A 79 37.81 18.43 17.44
N ASP A 80 38.55 17.55 16.76
CA ASP A 80 39.06 17.80 15.40
C ASP A 80 37.90 18.21 14.45
N PRO A 81 37.97 19.39 13.80
CA PRO A 81 36.96 19.84 12.86
C PRO A 81 36.68 18.87 11.69
N VAL A 82 37.67 18.08 11.25
CA VAL A 82 37.49 17.09 10.18
C VAL A 82 36.63 15.93 10.67
N LEU A 83 36.86 15.44 11.89
CA LEU A 83 36.04 14.39 12.50
C LEU A 83 34.60 14.87 12.71
N LEU A 84 34.42 16.12 13.15
CA LEU A 84 33.09 16.73 13.28
C LEU A 84 32.37 16.82 11.93
N LYS A 85 33.08 17.11 10.83
CA LYS A 85 32.51 17.09 9.48
C LYS A 85 32.09 15.68 9.04
N VAL A 86 32.90 14.66 9.35
CA VAL A 86 32.54 13.26 9.06
C VAL A 86 31.28 12.88 9.81
N LEU A 87 31.20 13.20 11.12
CA LEU A 87 30.02 12.92 11.92
C LEU A 87 28.80 13.71 11.41
N ARG A 88 28.98 14.99 11.05
CA ARG A 88 27.90 15.81 10.48
C ARG A 88 27.38 15.22 9.17
N LEU A 89 28.27 14.72 8.30
CA LEU A 89 27.88 14.03 7.08
C LEU A 89 27.11 12.75 7.38
N ALA A 90 27.58 11.95 8.35
CA ALA A 90 26.86 10.76 8.81
C ALA A 90 25.45 11.10 9.32
N GLN A 91 25.30 12.16 10.13
CA GLN A 91 23.99 12.63 10.60
C GLN A 91 23.03 12.96 9.44
N LEU A 92 23.51 13.69 8.42
CA LEU A 92 22.70 14.03 7.25
C LEU A 92 22.31 12.78 6.44
N ILE A 93 23.24 11.85 6.27
CA ILE A 93 22.95 10.57 5.59
C ILE A 93 21.91 9.78 6.35
N ILE A 94 22.08 9.61 7.67
CA ILE A 94 21.14 8.85 8.50
C ILE A 94 19.75 9.51 8.48
N GLU A 95 19.67 10.83 8.62
CA GLU A 95 18.40 11.56 8.57
C GLU A 95 17.67 11.37 7.23
N TYR A 96 18.42 11.40 6.13
CA TYR A 96 17.85 11.12 4.81
C TYR A 96 17.39 9.66 4.68
N LEU A 97 18.16 8.69 5.21
CA LEU A 97 17.77 7.28 5.22
C LEU A 97 16.51 7.03 6.07
N LEU A 98 16.37 7.69 7.22
CA LEU A 98 15.15 7.64 8.03
C LEU A 98 13.95 8.18 7.26
N HIS A 99 14.11 9.32 6.59
CA HIS A 99 13.05 9.85 5.72
C HIS A 99 12.68 8.89 4.58
N CYS A 100 13.66 8.26 3.94
CA CYS A 100 13.39 7.24 2.93
C CYS A 100 12.63 6.04 3.51
N GLN A 101 13.00 5.59 4.72
CA GLN A 101 12.30 4.51 5.41
C GLN A 101 10.84 4.85 5.67
N ASP A 102 10.55 6.06 6.17
CA ASP A 102 9.18 6.51 6.42
C ASP A 102 8.37 6.57 5.13
N CYS A 103 8.94 7.15 4.07
CA CYS A 103 8.32 7.25 2.75
C CYS A 103 7.99 5.88 2.14
N LEU A 104 8.92 4.93 2.23
CA LEU A 104 8.73 3.57 1.75
C LEU A 104 7.67 2.83 2.60
N SER A 105 7.74 2.97 3.93
CA SER A 105 6.78 2.34 4.84
C SER A 105 5.35 2.83 4.60
N ALA A 106 5.17 4.13 4.40
CA ALA A 106 3.88 4.72 4.06
C ALA A 106 3.37 4.23 2.69
N SER A 107 4.26 4.11 1.70
CA SER A 107 3.92 3.62 0.37
C SER A 107 3.46 2.15 0.41
N VAL A 108 4.15 1.30 1.17
CA VAL A 108 3.77 -0.10 1.38
C VAL A 108 2.40 -0.19 2.05
N ALA A 109 2.19 0.50 3.16
CA ALA A 109 0.91 0.49 3.87
C ALA A 109 -0.26 0.94 2.98
N GLN A 110 -0.04 1.94 2.13
CA GLN A 110 -1.06 2.41 1.19
C GLN A 110 -1.35 1.36 0.09
N LEU A 111 -0.32 0.71 -0.46
CA LEU A 111 -0.49 -0.34 -1.46
C LEU A 111 -1.22 -1.55 -0.88
N GLU A 112 -0.90 -1.95 0.34
CA GLU A 112 -1.60 -3.01 1.07
C GLU A 112 -3.08 -2.65 1.29
N ALA A 113 -3.37 -1.43 1.73
CA ALA A 113 -4.76 -0.97 1.90
C ALA A 113 -5.55 -0.98 0.57
N ARG A 114 -4.93 -0.56 -0.54
CA ARG A 114 -5.54 -0.62 -1.88
C ARG A 114 -5.80 -2.06 -2.32
N LEU A 115 -4.86 -2.96 -2.07
CA LEU A 115 -5.01 -4.38 -2.37
C LEU A 115 -6.19 -4.98 -1.59
N GLN A 116 -6.27 -4.73 -0.28
CA GLN A 116 -7.37 -5.21 0.56
C GLN A 116 -8.73 -4.65 0.11
N ALA A 117 -8.78 -3.36 -0.26
CA ALA A 117 -10.00 -2.76 -0.80
C ALA A 117 -10.43 -3.44 -2.13
N SER A 118 -9.48 -3.72 -3.02
CA SER A 118 -9.73 -4.40 -4.29
C SER A 118 -10.24 -5.83 -4.09
N LEU A 119 -9.63 -6.59 -3.17
CA LEU A 119 -10.08 -7.93 -2.82
C LEU A 119 -11.51 -7.91 -2.26
N GLY A 120 -11.81 -6.98 -1.35
CA GLY A 120 -13.17 -6.83 -0.81
C GLY A 120 -14.20 -6.44 -1.87
N GLN A 121 -13.84 -5.64 -2.88
CA GLN A 121 -14.73 -5.36 -4.02
C GLN A 121 -14.95 -6.59 -4.89
N GLN A 122 -13.89 -7.36 -5.15
CA GLN A 122 -13.96 -8.58 -5.94
C GLN A 122 -14.82 -9.65 -5.26
N GLU A 123 -14.73 -9.81 -3.94
CA GLU A 123 -15.58 -10.74 -3.19
C GLU A 123 -17.06 -10.35 -3.25
N ARG A 124 -17.38 -9.07 -3.02
CA ARG A 124 -18.75 -8.55 -3.15
C ARG A 124 -19.29 -8.73 -4.56
N GLY A 125 -18.45 -8.49 -5.58
CA GLY A 125 -18.82 -8.72 -6.98
C GLY A 125 -19.15 -10.19 -7.26
N GLN A 126 -18.37 -11.12 -6.72
CA GLN A 126 -18.65 -12.55 -6.86
C GLN A 126 -19.96 -12.97 -6.16
N GLN A 127 -20.24 -12.42 -4.98
CA GLN A 127 -21.49 -12.67 -4.27
C GLN A 127 -22.71 -12.18 -5.06
N GLU A 128 -22.63 -10.97 -5.63
CA GLU A 128 -23.70 -10.41 -6.45
C GLU A 128 -23.92 -11.20 -7.74
N LEU A 129 -22.84 -11.64 -8.40
CA LEU A 129 -22.93 -12.52 -9.57
C LEU A 129 -23.61 -13.84 -9.23
N GLY A 130 -23.28 -14.43 -8.07
CA GLY A 130 -23.96 -15.64 -7.57
C GLY A 130 -25.45 -15.42 -7.37
N ARG A 131 -25.82 -14.32 -6.70
CA ARG A 131 -27.22 -13.93 -6.49
C ARG A 131 -28.00 -13.77 -7.79
N GLN A 132 -27.42 -13.05 -8.76
CA GLN A 132 -28.04 -12.84 -10.07
C GLN A 132 -28.19 -14.15 -10.86
N ALA A 133 -27.23 -15.07 -10.75
CA ALA A 133 -27.33 -16.37 -11.39
C ALA A 133 -28.49 -17.21 -10.81
N ASP A 134 -28.67 -17.19 -9.49
CA ASP A 134 -29.77 -17.87 -8.80
C ASP A 134 -31.14 -17.26 -9.16
N GLU A 135 -31.25 -15.93 -9.17
CA GLU A 135 -32.46 -15.23 -9.61
C GLU A 135 -32.82 -15.59 -11.07
N LEU A 136 -31.83 -15.58 -11.96
CA LEU A 136 -32.02 -15.91 -13.37
C LEU A 136 -32.45 -17.37 -13.56
N LYS A 137 -31.91 -18.29 -12.76
CA LYS A 137 -32.36 -19.68 -12.72
C LYS A 137 -33.81 -19.78 -12.28
N GLY A 138 -34.20 -19.10 -11.20
CA GLY A 138 -35.58 -19.06 -10.71
C GLY A 138 -36.57 -18.54 -11.76
N VAL A 139 -36.24 -17.43 -12.43
CA VAL A 139 -37.06 -16.86 -13.51
C VAL A 139 -37.19 -17.84 -14.68
N ARG A 140 -36.11 -18.53 -15.07
CA ARG A 140 -36.16 -19.55 -16.14
C ARG A 140 -37.07 -20.72 -15.79
N GLU A 141 -37.00 -21.21 -14.56
CA GLU A 141 -37.85 -22.31 -14.07
C GLU A 141 -39.33 -21.91 -14.05
N GLU A 142 -39.65 -20.73 -13.54
CA GLU A 142 -41.01 -20.20 -13.52
C GLU A 142 -41.55 -19.98 -14.94
N SER A 143 -40.72 -19.42 -15.83
CA SER A 143 -41.05 -19.25 -17.24
C SER A 143 -41.35 -20.60 -17.93
N ARG A 144 -40.58 -21.65 -17.61
CA ARG A 144 -40.83 -23.01 -18.10
C ARG A 144 -42.12 -23.59 -17.55
N ARG A 145 -42.42 -23.36 -16.27
CA ARG A 145 -43.67 -23.81 -15.61
C ARG A 145 -44.90 -23.16 -16.25
N ARG A 146 -44.86 -21.84 -16.47
CA ARG A 146 -45.94 -21.09 -17.14
C ARG A 146 -46.17 -21.57 -18.57
N ARG A 147 -45.10 -21.79 -19.35
CA ARG A 147 -45.22 -22.34 -20.72
C ARG A 147 -45.91 -23.70 -20.73
N LYS A 148 -45.53 -24.61 -19.81
CA LYS A 148 -46.19 -25.92 -19.69
C LYS A 148 -47.67 -25.78 -19.38
N MET A 149 -48.03 -24.93 -18.40
CA MET A 149 -49.42 -24.70 -18.01
C MET A 149 -50.26 -24.16 -19.17
N ILE A 150 -49.75 -23.19 -19.93
CA ILE A 150 -50.43 -22.65 -21.11
C ILE A 150 -50.66 -23.75 -22.16
N SER A 151 -49.65 -24.57 -22.45
CA SER A 151 -49.77 -25.68 -23.40
C SER A 151 -50.82 -26.71 -22.96
N THR A 152 -50.88 -27.07 -21.68
CA THR A 152 -51.90 -27.97 -21.14
C THR A 152 -53.31 -27.38 -21.27
N LEU A 153 -53.48 -26.10 -20.94
CA LEU A 153 -54.77 -25.41 -21.07
C LEU A 153 -55.23 -25.33 -22.55
N GLN A 154 -54.32 -25.05 -23.48
CA GLN A 154 -54.61 -25.06 -24.91
C GLN A 154 -55.07 -26.45 -25.39
N GLN A 155 -54.43 -27.52 -24.93
CA GLN A 155 -54.79 -28.89 -25.30
C GLN A 155 -56.17 -29.29 -24.76
N LEU A 156 -56.50 -28.90 -23.53
CA LEU A 156 -57.84 -29.09 -22.95
C LEU A 156 -58.91 -28.37 -23.78
N LEU A 157 -58.70 -27.10 -24.12
CA LEU A 157 -59.65 -26.32 -24.94
C LEU A 157 -59.91 -26.97 -26.32
N LEU A 158 -58.87 -27.52 -26.96
CA LEU A 158 -59.00 -28.23 -28.23
C LEU A 158 -59.82 -29.53 -28.09
N GLN A 159 -59.66 -30.28 -27.00
CA GLN A 159 -60.45 -31.48 -26.73
C GLN A 159 -61.93 -31.17 -26.48
N THR A 160 -62.22 -30.12 -25.70
CA THR A 160 -63.61 -29.69 -25.45
C THR A 160 -64.26 -29.14 -26.73
N GLY A 161 -63.49 -28.43 -27.57
CA GLY A 161 -63.94 -28.00 -28.89
C GLY A 161 -64.26 -29.19 -29.80
N ALA A 162 -63.41 -30.20 -29.88
CA ALA A 162 -63.62 -31.40 -30.70
C ALA A 162 -64.81 -32.27 -30.23
N HIS A 163 -65.09 -32.33 -28.92
CA HIS A 163 -66.26 -33.03 -28.39
C HIS A 163 -67.59 -32.28 -28.63
N SER A 164 -67.53 -30.97 -28.90
CA SER A 164 -68.72 -30.16 -29.19
C SER A 164 -69.25 -30.31 -30.63
N TYR A 165 -68.44 -30.84 -31.55
CA TYR A 165 -68.80 -31.03 -32.96
C TYR A 165 -69.21 -32.48 -33.32
N HIS A 166 -69.35 -33.37 -32.33
CA HIS A 166 -69.64 -34.80 -32.55
C HIS A 166 -71.00 -35.26 -32.00
N MET A 167 -71.91 -34.31 -31.74
CA MET A 167 -73.35 -34.51 -31.49
C MET A 167 -74.14 -33.97 -32.69
#